data_AF-A0A5C7R191-F1
#
_entry.id   AF-A0A5C7R191-F1
#
_cell.length_a   1.000
_cell.length_b   1.000
_cell.length_c   1.000
_cell.angle_alpha   90.00
_cell.angle_beta   90.00
_cell.angle_gamma   90.00
#
_symmetry.space_group_name_H-M   'P 1'
#
loop_
_entity.id
_entity.type
_entity.pdbx_description
1 polymer ?
#
loop_
_entity_poly.entity_id
_entity_poly.type
_entity_poly.pdbx_seq_one_letter_code
_entity_poly.pdbx_strand_id
1 'polypeptide(L)'
;MKTEQLAFSRRLRAALQQAGVSESPAELVKLLARFDGEPVSQQAISGWLNGRAMPRQANLRALARMLSMEPQQLQYGDSGRKVRETRGEWRMNPLDQLAIEAFLRLPTGQRKLVRGLIDELSRAGRDQSRPAKRGR
;
A
#
# COMPACT_ATOMS: atom_id res chain seq x y z
N MET A 1 28.62 -13.07 2.65
CA MET A 1 27.26 -13.59 2.38
C MET A 1 26.27 -12.46 2.62
N LYS A 2 25.51 -12.00 1.61
CA LYS A 2 24.48 -10.96 1.84
C LYS A 2 23.23 -11.65 2.37
N THR A 3 22.93 -11.48 3.64
CA THR A 3 21.75 -12.03 4.31
C THR A 3 20.48 -11.53 3.63
N GLU A 4 19.49 -12.40 3.44
CA GLU A 4 18.20 -12.09 2.81
C GLU A 4 17.52 -10.84 3.40
N GLN A 5 17.68 -10.62 4.70
CA GLN A 5 17.22 -9.44 5.44
C GLN A 5 17.80 -8.13 4.88
N LEU A 6 19.07 -8.12 4.48
CA LEU A 6 19.72 -6.95 3.88
C LEU A 6 19.26 -6.71 2.44
N ALA A 7 18.93 -7.77 1.70
CA ALA A 7 18.35 -7.64 0.37
C ALA A 7 16.93 -7.07 0.44
N PHE A 8 16.13 -7.58 1.38
CA PHE A 8 14.80 -7.04 1.69
C PHE A 8 14.86 -5.57 2.09
N SER A 9 15.77 -5.20 3.01
CA SER A 9 15.85 -3.83 3.49
C SER A 9 16.16 -2.83 2.38
N ARG A 10 17.06 -3.20 1.45
CA ARG A 10 17.36 -2.41 0.24
C ARG A 10 16.14 -2.25 -0.66
N ARG A 11 15.38 -3.32 -0.89
CA ARG A 11 14.13 -3.28 -1.67
C ARG A 11 13.09 -2.38 -1.01
N LEU A 12 12.90 -2.52 0.30
CA LEU A 12 11.95 -1.72 1.07
C LEU A 12 12.30 -0.23 1.00
N ARG A 13 13.57 0.14 1.20
CA ARG A 13 14.02 1.53 1.07
C ARG A 13 13.82 2.09 -0.34
N ALA A 14 14.18 1.33 -1.35
CA ALA A 14 13.98 1.74 -2.74
C ALA A 14 12.48 1.98 -3.05
N ALA A 15 11.60 1.10 -2.58
CA ALA A 15 10.16 1.24 -2.75
C ALA A 15 9.60 2.45 -2.00
N LEU A 16 10.07 2.72 -0.77
CA LEU A 16 9.69 3.91 -0.02
C LEU A 16 10.08 5.19 -0.74
N GLN A 17 11.31 5.25 -1.28
CA GLN A 17 11.80 6.38 -2.06
C GLN A 17 10.98 6.59 -3.34
N GLN A 18 10.67 5.52 -4.07
CA GLN A 18 9.83 5.58 -5.28
C GLN A 18 8.40 6.04 -4.98
N ALA A 19 7.85 5.62 -3.83
CA ALA A 19 6.53 6.03 -3.38
C ALA A 19 6.50 7.47 -2.79
N GLY A 20 7.66 8.12 -2.63
CA GLY A 20 7.78 9.42 -1.95
C GLY A 20 7.40 9.34 -0.46
N VAL A 21 7.55 8.18 0.15
CA VAL A 21 7.26 7.91 1.56
C VAL A 21 8.55 8.06 2.36
N SER A 22 8.46 8.76 3.49
CA SER A 22 9.56 8.95 4.43
C SER A 22 10.01 7.62 5.06
N GLU A 23 11.32 7.44 5.19
CA GLU A 23 11.93 6.28 5.86
C GLU A 23 11.86 6.38 7.41
N SER A 24 11.11 7.33 7.95
CA SER A 24 10.95 7.52 9.40
C SER A 24 10.18 6.36 10.05
N PRO A 25 10.79 5.62 11.00
CA PRO A 25 10.12 4.51 11.68
C PRO A 25 8.82 4.93 12.38
N ALA A 26 8.76 6.14 12.94
CA ALA A 26 7.58 6.66 13.62
C ALA A 26 6.40 6.92 12.65
N GLU A 27 6.69 7.43 11.45
CA GLU A 27 5.66 7.67 10.44
C GLU A 27 5.19 6.37 9.81
N LEU A 28 6.11 5.44 9.54
CA LEU A 28 5.79 4.14 8.99
C LEU A 28 4.90 3.31 9.91
N VAL A 29 5.09 3.36 11.24
CA VAL A 29 4.18 2.70 12.19
C VAL A 29 2.75 3.22 12.04
N LYS A 30 2.59 4.54 12.01
CA LYS A 30 1.27 5.18 11.85
C LYS A 30 0.63 4.86 10.51
N LEU A 31 1.45 4.80 9.45
CA LEU A 31 0.98 4.52 8.11
C LEU A 31 0.56 3.05 7.98
N LEU A 32 1.38 2.12 8.47
CA LEU A 32 1.10 0.67 8.43
C LEU A 32 -0.21 0.30 9.14
N ALA A 33 -0.53 0.99 10.24
CA ALA A 33 -1.78 0.81 10.96
C ALA A 33 -3.03 1.14 10.11
N ARG A 34 -2.89 1.94 9.05
CA ARG A 34 -3.98 2.27 8.11
C ARG A 34 -4.17 1.22 7.00
N PHE A 35 -3.25 0.28 6.87
CA PHE A 35 -3.25 -0.76 5.84
C PHE A 35 -3.47 -2.16 6.44
N ASP A 36 -4.19 -2.27 7.55
CA ASP A 36 -4.48 -3.53 8.26
C ASP A 36 -3.20 -4.33 8.60
N GLY A 37 -2.13 -3.62 8.99
CA GLY A 37 -0.93 -4.24 9.56
C GLY A 37 -1.16 -4.68 11.01
N GLU A 38 -0.41 -5.68 11.47
CA GLU A 38 -0.35 -5.99 12.88
C GLU A 38 0.31 -4.82 13.65
N PRO A 39 -0.03 -4.61 14.93
CA PRO A 39 0.66 -3.65 15.77
C PRO A 39 2.17 -3.91 15.79
N VAL A 40 2.94 -2.91 15.39
CA VAL A 40 4.41 -2.99 15.29
C VAL A 40 5.07 -1.80 16.00
N SER A 41 6.22 -2.05 16.61
CA SER A 41 7.02 -1.02 17.25
C SER A 41 7.91 -0.30 16.23
N GLN A 42 8.33 0.93 16.55
CA GLN A 42 9.30 1.66 15.74
C GLN A 42 10.63 0.91 15.62
N GLN A 43 11.02 0.18 16.67
CA GLN A 43 12.23 -0.65 16.68
C GLN A 43 12.14 -1.79 15.67
N ALA A 44 10.96 -2.41 15.51
CA ALA A 44 10.74 -3.44 14.49
C ALA A 44 10.93 -2.86 13.07
N ILE A 45 10.32 -1.70 12.79
CA ILE A 45 10.48 -1.02 11.49
C ILE A 45 11.94 -0.62 11.25
N SER A 46 12.62 -0.06 12.25
CA SER A 46 14.06 0.23 12.18
C SER A 46 14.88 -1.03 11.89
N GLY A 47 14.50 -2.17 12.48
CA GLY A 47 15.13 -3.46 12.21
C GLY A 47 14.97 -3.89 10.75
N TRP A 48 13.79 -3.69 10.17
CA TRP A 48 13.49 -4.00 8.77
C TRP A 48 14.26 -3.10 7.80
N LEU A 49 14.27 -1.79 8.03
CA LEU A 49 14.99 -0.82 7.21
C LEU A 49 16.51 -1.04 7.25
N ASN A 50 17.05 -1.51 8.36
CA ASN A 50 18.47 -1.79 8.51
C ASN A 50 18.86 -3.24 8.18
N GLY A 51 17.90 -4.08 7.77
CA GLY A 51 18.16 -5.48 7.41
C GLY A 51 18.60 -6.36 8.58
N ARG A 52 18.16 -6.03 9.81
CA ARG A 52 18.41 -6.82 11.03
C ARG A 52 17.30 -7.84 11.32
N ALA A 53 16.14 -7.70 10.68
CA ALA A 53 14.99 -8.58 10.87
C ALA A 53 14.10 -8.57 9.62
N MET A 54 13.27 -9.60 9.46
CA MET A 54 12.19 -9.65 8.49
C MET A 54 10.83 -9.35 9.16
N PRO A 55 9.90 -8.68 8.48
CA PRO A 55 8.52 -8.57 8.94
C PRO A 55 7.81 -9.92 8.87
N ARG A 56 6.80 -10.11 9.73
CA ARG A 56 5.83 -11.22 9.60
C ARG A 56 4.97 -11.03 8.35
N GLN A 57 4.35 -12.12 7.88
CA GLN A 57 3.52 -12.09 6.66
C GLN A 57 2.41 -11.03 6.68
N ALA A 58 1.75 -10.81 7.82
CA ALA A 58 0.72 -9.77 7.92
C ALA A 58 1.28 -8.37 7.63
N ASN A 59 2.40 -8.03 8.28
CA ASN A 59 3.07 -6.75 8.09
C ASN A 59 3.74 -6.61 6.72
N LEU A 60 4.26 -7.70 6.17
CA LEU A 60 4.79 -7.72 4.81
C LEU A 60 3.69 -7.44 3.78
N ARG A 61 2.50 -8.03 3.93
CA ARG A 61 1.33 -7.71 3.10
C ARG A 61 0.86 -6.26 3.29
N ALA A 62 0.87 -5.75 4.51
CA ALA A 62 0.52 -4.36 4.78
C ALA A 62 1.52 -3.37 4.13
N LEU A 63 2.84 -3.65 4.22
CA LEU A 63 3.88 -2.89 3.53
C LEU A 63 3.69 -2.93 2.01
N ALA A 64 3.40 -4.11 1.45
CA ALA A 64 3.17 -4.29 0.03
C ALA A 64 1.95 -3.48 -0.46
N ARG A 65 0.82 -3.52 0.26
CA ARG A 65 -0.35 -2.68 -0.01
C ARG A 65 -0.03 -1.19 0.06
N MET A 66 0.68 -0.77 1.12
CA MET A 66 1.09 0.63 1.31
C MET A 66 1.94 1.14 0.15
N LEU A 67 2.81 0.29 -0.39
CA LEU A 67 3.72 0.60 -1.49
C LEU A 67 3.13 0.31 -2.88
N SER A 68 1.90 -0.20 -2.95
CA SER A 68 1.26 -0.66 -4.20
C SER A 68 2.11 -1.68 -4.97
N MET A 69 2.71 -2.65 -4.26
CA MET A 69 3.55 -3.72 -4.80
C MET A 69 3.03 -5.10 -4.38
N GLU A 70 3.46 -6.14 -5.10
CA GLU A 70 3.19 -7.52 -4.68
C GLU A 70 4.06 -7.90 -3.46
N PRO A 71 3.51 -8.62 -2.46
CA PRO A 71 4.27 -9.06 -1.28
C PRO A 71 5.54 -9.83 -1.63
N GLN A 72 5.47 -10.72 -2.61
CA GLN A 72 6.57 -11.55 -3.08
C GLN A 72 7.65 -10.72 -3.77
N GLN A 73 7.25 -9.68 -4.51
CA GLN A 73 8.18 -8.76 -5.15
C GLN A 73 8.95 -7.95 -4.10
N LEU A 74 8.29 -7.51 -3.03
CA LEU A 74 8.94 -6.83 -1.91
C LEU A 74 9.88 -7.79 -1.15
N GLN A 75 9.44 -9.03 -0.94
CA GLN A 75 10.18 -10.05 -0.19
C GLN A 75 11.44 -10.53 -0.92
N TYR A 76 11.32 -10.93 -2.18
CA TYR A 76 12.35 -11.66 -2.94
C TYR A 76 12.91 -10.87 -4.13
N GLY A 77 12.24 -9.80 -4.57
CA GLY A 77 12.57 -9.10 -5.80
C GLY A 77 12.07 -9.83 -7.04
N ASP A 78 12.45 -9.33 -8.21
CA ASP A 78 11.99 -9.80 -9.54
C ASP A 78 12.48 -11.21 -9.92
N SER A 79 13.30 -11.82 -9.05
CA SER A 79 13.83 -13.18 -9.18
C SER A 79 12.82 -14.27 -8.80
N GLY A 80 11.63 -13.92 -8.29
CA GLY A 80 10.52 -14.83 -7.96
C GLY A 80 9.54 -15.06 -9.12
N ARG A 81 9.94 -14.82 -10.36
CA ARG A 81 9.06 -14.88 -11.53
C ARG A 81 8.70 -16.33 -11.87
N LYS A 82 7.57 -16.81 -11.34
CA LYS A 82 6.52 -17.61 -12.01
C LYS A 82 5.45 -18.05 -10.99
N VAL A 83 4.18 -17.99 -11.41
CA VAL A 83 2.94 -18.45 -10.74
C VAL A 83 2.39 -17.40 -9.75
N ARG A 84 1.39 -16.56 -10.03
CA ARG A 84 0.28 -16.58 -11.00
C ARG A 84 0.03 -15.13 -11.45
N GLU A 85 -0.26 -14.95 -12.72
CA GLU A 85 -1.20 -13.91 -13.12
C GLU A 85 -2.49 -14.10 -12.32
N THR A 86 -2.59 -13.33 -11.25
CA THR A 86 -3.87 -12.79 -10.80
C THR A 86 -3.61 -11.28 -10.66
N ARG A 87 -3.14 -10.59 -11.71
CA ARG A 87 -4.06 -9.91 -12.63
C ARG A 87 -5.47 -10.52 -12.61
N GLY A 88 -6.16 -10.42 -11.47
CA GLY A 88 -7.59 -10.26 -11.50
C GLY A 88 -7.80 -8.90 -12.13
N GLU A 89 -7.98 -8.90 -13.44
CA GLU A 89 -8.80 -7.96 -14.20
C GLU A 89 -9.23 -6.69 -13.45
N TRP A 90 -8.30 -5.77 -13.20
CA TRP A 90 -8.67 -4.36 -13.36
C TRP A 90 -8.59 -4.10 -14.86
N ARG A 91 -9.56 -4.63 -15.63
CA ARG A 91 -9.92 -4.01 -16.91
C ARG A 91 -10.50 -2.66 -16.55
N MET A 92 -9.61 -1.73 -16.25
CA MET A 92 -9.94 -0.36 -15.99
C MET A 92 -10.60 0.17 -17.26
N ASN A 93 -11.82 0.68 -17.12
CA ASN A 93 -12.49 1.32 -18.24
C ASN A 93 -11.56 2.42 -18.79
N PRO A 94 -11.42 2.60 -20.11
CA PRO A 94 -10.66 3.71 -20.69
C PRO A 94 -10.95 5.07 -20.03
N LEU A 95 -12.20 5.30 -19.59
CA LEU A 95 -12.58 6.52 -18.85
C LEU A 95 -11.93 6.61 -17.47
N ASP A 96 -11.88 5.50 -16.73
CA ASP A 96 -11.23 5.45 -15.42
C ASP A 96 -9.72 5.65 -15.56
N GLN A 97 -9.12 5.10 -16.63
CA GLN A 97 -7.71 5.31 -16.93
C GLN A 97 -7.41 6.79 -17.21
N LEU A 98 -8.22 7.44 -18.06
CA LEU A 98 -8.10 8.87 -18.34
C LEU A 98 -8.30 9.72 -17.08
N ALA A 99 -9.24 9.34 -16.21
CA ALA A 99 -9.48 10.04 -14.95
C ALA A 99 -8.28 9.95 -14.00
N ILE A 100 -7.63 8.78 -13.92
CA ILE A 100 -6.41 8.60 -13.13
C ILE A 100 -5.25 9.41 -13.72
N GLU A 101 -5.04 9.37 -15.03
CA GLU A 101 -4.00 10.17 -15.69
C GLU A 101 -4.22 11.67 -15.46
N ALA A 102 -5.46 12.15 -15.59
CA ALA A 102 -5.82 13.53 -15.31
C ALA A 102 -5.56 13.88 -13.84
N PHE A 103 -5.98 13.02 -12.91
CA PHE A 103 -5.77 13.19 -11.47
C PHE A 103 -4.29 13.30 -11.11
N LEU A 104 -3.42 12.47 -11.69
CA LEU A 104 -1.99 12.49 -11.43
C LEU A 104 -1.31 13.77 -11.92
N ARG A 105 -1.85 14.41 -12.96
CA ARG A 105 -1.35 15.70 -13.49
C ARG A 105 -1.79 16.91 -12.67
N LEU A 106 -2.73 16.74 -11.71
CA LEU A 106 -3.23 17.87 -10.92
C LEU A 106 -2.20 18.39 -9.89
N PRO A 107 -2.16 19.71 -9.64
CA PRO A 107 -1.45 20.30 -8.52
C PRO A 107 -1.89 19.71 -7.17
N THR A 108 -1.00 19.72 -6.18
CA THR A 108 -1.24 19.07 -4.87
C THR A 108 -2.52 19.54 -4.17
N GLY A 109 -2.85 20.83 -4.25
CA GLY A 109 -4.10 21.37 -3.69
C GLY A 109 -5.35 20.76 -4.33
N GLN A 110 -5.35 20.60 -5.65
CA GLN A 110 -6.46 20.02 -6.40
C GLN A 110 -6.57 18.50 -6.17
N ARG A 111 -5.44 17.79 -6.08
CA ARG A 111 -5.45 16.36 -5.70
C ARG A 111 -6.04 16.14 -4.31
N LYS A 112 -5.79 17.04 -3.36
CA LYS A 112 -6.38 16.95 -2.01
C LYS A 112 -7.90 17.07 -2.05
N LEU A 113 -8.43 18.00 -2.85
CA LEU A 113 -9.87 18.17 -3.04
C LEU A 113 -10.50 16.93 -3.67
N VAL A 114 -9.92 16.43 -4.77
CA VAL A 114 -10.44 15.23 -5.47
C VAL A 114 -10.41 14.00 -4.55
N ARG A 115 -9.32 13.81 -3.78
CA ARG A 115 -9.27 12.73 -2.78
C ARG A 115 -10.35 12.86 -1.70
N GLY A 116 -10.62 14.08 -1.23
CA GLY A 116 -11.70 14.34 -0.28
C GLY A 116 -13.07 13.99 -0.85
N LEU A 117 -13.33 14.40 -2.10
CA LEU A 117 -14.57 14.08 -2.80
C LEU A 117 -14.76 12.56 -2.98
N ILE A 118 -13.70 11.84 -3.39
CA ILE A 118 -13.74 10.38 -3.52
C ILE A 118 -14.04 9.71 -2.17
N ASP A 119 -13.42 10.19 -1.07
CA ASP A 119 -13.70 9.65 0.28
C ASP A 119 -15.15 9.89 0.69
N GLU A 120 -15.68 11.09 0.45
CA GLU A 120 -17.06 11.45 0.76
C GLU A 120 -18.07 10.59 -0.02
N LEU A 121 -17.87 10.46 -1.33
CA LEU A 121 -18.71 9.60 -2.19
C LEU A 121 -18.61 8.13 -1.79
N SER A 122 -17.43 7.67 -1.36
CA SER A 122 -17.23 6.30 -0.88
C SER A 122 -17.94 6.05 0.44
N ARG A 123 -18.03 7.05 1.32
CA ARG A 123 -18.80 6.98 2.57
C ARG A 123 -20.30 6.95 2.27
N ALA A 124 -20.79 7.90 1.48
CA ALA A 124 -22.18 7.98 1.09
C ALA A 124 -22.64 6.66 0.42
N GLY A 125 -21.85 6.11 -0.51
CA GLY A 125 -22.12 4.83 -1.18
C GLY A 125 -22.31 3.64 -0.23
N ARG A 126 -21.56 3.60 0.89
CA ARG A 126 -21.71 2.56 1.91
C ARG A 126 -23.00 2.70 2.72
N ASP A 127 -23.46 3.92 2.97
CA ASP A 127 -24.72 4.16 3.70
C ASP A 127 -25.96 3.78 2.88
N GLN A 128 -25.94 3.99 1.56
CA GLN A 128 -27.04 3.58 0.66
C GLN A 128 -27.13 2.05 0.50
N SER A 129 -26.05 1.33 0.80
CA SER A 129 -25.98 -0.13 0.71
C SER A 129 -26.54 -0.85 1.93
N ARG A 130 -26.97 -0.12 2.97
CA ARG A 130 -27.56 -0.68 4.19
C ARG A 130 -29.05 -0.93 3.93
N PRO A 131 -29.53 -2.19 3.85
CA PRO A 131 -30.94 -2.43 3.60
C PRO A 131 -31.74 -1.87 4.78
N ALA A 132 -32.73 -1.04 4.49
CA ALA A 132 -33.74 -0.65 5.45
C ALA A 132 -34.36 -1.94 6.01
N LYS A 133 -34.13 -2.23 7.30
CA LYS A 133 -34.87 -3.27 8.01
C LYS A 133 -36.36 -2.93 7.92
N ARG A 134 -37.05 -3.55 6.96
CA ARG A 134 -38.51 -3.68 6.95
C ARG A 134 -38.87 -4.94 7.72
N GLY A 135 -39.83 -4.79 8.64
CA GLY A 135 -40.48 -5.89 9.37
C GLY A 135 -40.00 -5.96 10.82
N ARG A 136 -40.87 -5.95 11.83
CA ARG A 136 -42.32 -6.14 11.86
C ARG A 136 -42.84 -5.59 13.18
#